data_AF-A0A136MQD8-F1
#
_entry.id   AF-A0A136MQD8-F1
#
_cell.length_a   1.000
_cell.length_b   1.000
_cell.length_c   1.000
_cell.angle_alpha   90.00
_cell.angle_beta   90.00
_cell.angle_gamma   90.00
#
_symmetry.space_group_name_H-M   'P 1'
#
loop_
_entity.id
_entity.type
_entity.pdbx_description
1 polymer ?
#
loop_
_entity_poly.entity_id
_entity_poly.type
_entity_poly.pdbx_seq_one_letter_code
_entity_poly.pdbx_strand_id
1 'polypeptide(L)'
;MGINPLSSKGALPNFFEKLLTAARDYAISAKKPFIVLGPANEWGEGSYIEPATEYGFEMYEKIRAVFGKGDPSGWPENLSPADLGLGPYDFPPQPLVSSWDFDREPGDWRTMMNTGPLKTADGALHFRTSSKDPALMAGLNGIKAEDYSKLSLRMKITGQIKDYSHCQVFWSTEGSSISEATSLSLPLQRDGEMHEYVFDLSSNPRWRGRIAALRLDPCDEADVEVVIDSIALRK
;
A
#
# COMPACT_ATOMS: atom_id res chain seq x y z
N MET A 1 -24.86 -17.67 16.22
CA MET A 1 -23.82 -18.46 15.55
C MET A 1 -23.36 -17.61 14.37
N GLY A 2 -22.07 -17.30 14.30
CA GLY A 2 -21.48 -16.58 13.16
C GLY A 2 -21.01 -17.59 12.12
N ILE A 3 -21.29 -17.35 10.85
CA ILE A 3 -20.73 -18.12 9.73
C ILE A 3 -19.61 -17.27 9.12
N ASN A 4 -18.36 -17.71 9.30
CA ASN A 4 -17.18 -17.09 8.67
C ASN A 4 -16.68 -17.97 7.49
N PRO A 5 -16.69 -17.48 6.24
CA PRO A 5 -16.05 -18.15 5.12
C PRO A 5 -14.52 -18.04 5.24
N LEU A 6 -13.86 -19.02 5.88
CA LEU A 6 -12.40 -19.05 6.02
C LEU A 6 -11.66 -19.09 4.67
N SER A 7 -10.55 -18.35 4.63
CA SER A 7 -9.57 -18.25 3.55
C SER A 7 -8.62 -19.45 3.50
N SER A 8 -8.68 -20.22 2.41
CA SER A 8 -7.52 -20.87 1.78
C SER A 8 -8.00 -21.68 0.58
N LYS A 9 -7.74 -21.17 -0.63
CA LYS A 9 -8.03 -21.86 -1.90
C LYS A 9 -9.49 -22.31 -2.06
N GLY A 10 -10.36 -21.35 -2.38
CA GLY A 10 -11.67 -21.64 -2.98
C GLY A 10 -12.82 -21.73 -2.00
N ALA A 11 -13.33 -20.58 -1.55
CA ALA A 11 -14.73 -20.46 -1.17
C ALA A 11 -15.58 -20.49 -2.47
N LEU A 12 -15.71 -21.67 -3.07
CA LEU A 12 -16.69 -21.87 -4.14
C LEU A 12 -18.08 -21.55 -3.55
N PRO A 13 -18.96 -20.79 -4.24
CA PRO A 13 -20.32 -20.54 -3.77
C PRO A 13 -21.05 -21.80 -3.27
N ASN A 14 -20.78 -22.96 -3.88
CA ASN A 14 -21.31 -24.25 -3.45
C ASN A 14 -20.84 -24.72 -2.06
N PHE A 15 -19.62 -24.38 -1.64
CA PHE A 15 -19.15 -24.65 -0.27
C PHE A 15 -19.85 -23.73 0.73
N PHE A 16 -20.04 -22.46 0.37
CA PHE A 16 -20.78 -21.51 1.18
C PHE A 16 -22.23 -21.96 1.40
N GLU A 17 -22.91 -22.44 0.35
CA GLU A 17 -24.26 -23.02 0.43
C GLU A 17 -24.36 -24.18 1.44
N LYS A 18 -23.35 -25.06 1.49
CA LYS A 18 -23.28 -26.15 2.49
C LYS A 18 -23.17 -25.61 3.92
N LEU A 19 -22.35 -24.58 4.14
CA LEU A 19 -22.23 -23.92 5.45
C LEU A 19 -23.53 -23.24 5.88
N LEU A 20 -24.19 -22.55 4.95
CA LEU A 20 -25.49 -21.92 5.19
C LEU A 20 -26.55 -22.96 5.60
N THR A 21 -26.59 -24.10 4.89
CA THR A 21 -27.51 -25.20 5.19
C THR A 21 -27.25 -25.78 6.58
N ALA A 22 -25.98 -26.06 6.91
CA ALA A 22 -25.61 -26.58 8.22
C ALA A 22 -25.97 -25.60 9.36
N ALA A 23 -25.75 -24.30 9.14
CA ALA A 23 -26.11 -23.27 10.12
C ALA A 23 -27.62 -23.14 10.30
N ARG A 24 -28.41 -23.23 9.22
CA ARG A 24 -29.88 -23.26 9.26
C ARG A 24 -30.37 -24.42 10.12
N ASP A 25 -29.89 -25.62 9.84
CA ASP A 25 -30.33 -26.85 10.52
C ASP A 25 -29.92 -26.83 12.00
N TYR A 26 -28.73 -26.31 12.31
CA TYR A 26 -28.32 -26.04 13.68
C TYR A 26 -29.23 -25.02 14.38
N ALA A 27 -29.53 -23.89 13.75
CA ALA A 27 -30.39 -22.87 14.35
C ALA A 27 -31.79 -23.41 14.66
N ILE A 28 -32.36 -24.22 13.77
CA ILE A 28 -33.65 -24.90 13.98
C ILE A 28 -33.57 -25.83 15.19
N SER A 29 -32.60 -26.75 15.20
CA SER A 29 -32.44 -27.74 16.28
C SER A 29 -32.16 -27.09 17.65
N ALA A 30 -31.32 -26.06 17.67
CA ALA A 30 -30.93 -25.32 18.87
C ALA A 30 -31.93 -24.21 19.25
N LYS A 31 -33.07 -24.11 18.56
CA LYS A 31 -34.11 -23.09 18.77
C LYS A 31 -33.56 -21.66 18.80
N LYS A 32 -32.60 -21.37 17.92
CA LYS A 32 -32.02 -20.04 17.78
C LYS A 32 -32.91 -19.19 16.85
N PRO A 33 -33.27 -17.96 17.24
CA PRO A 33 -34.18 -17.12 16.46
C PRO A 33 -33.53 -16.43 15.26
N PHE A 34 -32.19 -16.39 15.20
CA PHE A 34 -31.44 -15.76 14.11
C PHE A 34 -30.06 -16.41 13.92
N ILE A 35 -29.47 -16.16 12.74
CA ILE A 35 -28.10 -16.50 12.37
C ILE A 35 -27.40 -15.19 11.99
N VAL A 36 -26.10 -15.09 12.28
CA VAL A 36 -25.27 -13.96 11.87
C VAL A 36 -24.37 -14.42 10.75
N LEU A 37 -24.41 -13.72 9.62
CA LEU A 37 -23.51 -13.93 8.49
C LEU A 37 -22.44 -12.85 8.53
N GLY A 38 -21.16 -13.23 8.49
CA GLY A 38 -20.09 -12.25 8.52
C GLY A 38 -18.70 -12.86 8.30
N PRO A 39 -17.75 -12.10 7.76
CA PRO A 39 -17.87 -10.69 7.42
C PRO A 39 -18.63 -10.43 6.11
N ALA A 40 -19.27 -9.27 6.02
CA ALA A 40 -19.75 -8.77 4.72
C ALA A 40 -18.56 -8.47 3.81
N ASN A 41 -17.54 -7.79 4.36
CA ASN A 41 -16.34 -7.35 3.66
C ASN A 41 -15.11 -7.40 4.58
N GLU A 42 -14.19 -8.33 4.32
CA GLU A 42 -12.81 -8.34 4.83
C GLU A 42 -11.86 -8.79 3.69
N TRP A 43 -11.90 -8.10 2.54
CA TRP A 43 -11.07 -8.44 1.37
C TRP A 43 -9.57 -8.61 1.68
N GLY A 44 -9.04 -7.81 2.62
CA GLY A 44 -7.66 -7.89 3.08
C GLY A 44 -7.34 -9.12 3.95
N GLU A 45 -8.36 -9.74 4.55
CA GLU A 45 -8.23 -10.91 5.43
C GLU A 45 -8.72 -12.21 4.75
N GLY A 46 -9.22 -12.07 3.51
CA GLY A 46 -9.60 -13.18 2.64
C GLY A 46 -10.99 -13.77 2.90
N SER A 47 -11.84 -13.05 3.63
CA SER A 47 -13.20 -13.48 3.97
C SER A 47 -14.20 -12.42 3.50
N TYR A 48 -15.12 -12.76 2.61
CA TYR A 48 -16.14 -11.82 2.12
C TYR A 48 -17.41 -12.56 1.66
N ILE A 49 -18.54 -11.87 1.80
CA ILE A 49 -19.86 -12.31 1.32
C ILE A 49 -20.41 -11.30 0.31
N GLU A 50 -19.91 -10.06 0.31
CA GLU A 50 -20.36 -8.99 -0.57
C GLU A 50 -20.15 -9.31 -2.06
N PRO A 51 -20.89 -8.63 -2.96
CA PRO A 51 -20.70 -8.79 -4.39
C PRO A 51 -19.27 -8.46 -4.81
N ALA A 52 -18.72 -9.30 -5.69
CA ALA A 52 -17.30 -9.33 -6.00
C ALA A 52 -17.07 -9.43 -7.51
N THR A 53 -15.90 -9.01 -7.99
CA THR A 53 -15.51 -9.18 -9.39
C THR A 53 -15.44 -10.66 -9.82
N GLU A 54 -15.08 -11.55 -8.90
CA GLU A 54 -14.82 -12.97 -9.14
C GLU A 54 -16.10 -13.80 -9.21
N TYR A 55 -17.12 -13.44 -8.43
CA TYR A 55 -18.33 -14.24 -8.24
C TYR A 55 -19.63 -13.45 -8.39
N GLY A 56 -19.58 -12.17 -8.76
CA GLY A 56 -20.75 -11.31 -8.86
C GLY A 56 -21.57 -11.37 -7.57
N PHE A 57 -22.84 -11.74 -7.69
CA PHE A 57 -23.79 -11.87 -6.56
C PHE A 57 -24.00 -13.32 -6.09
N GLU A 58 -23.21 -14.29 -6.55
CA GLU A 58 -23.44 -15.72 -6.28
C GLU A 58 -23.55 -16.03 -4.78
N MET A 59 -22.75 -15.41 -3.93
CA MET A 59 -22.84 -15.60 -2.48
C MET A 59 -24.21 -15.17 -1.91
N TYR A 60 -24.78 -14.06 -2.41
CA TYR A 60 -26.11 -13.60 -2.02
C TYR A 60 -27.19 -14.53 -2.56
N GLU A 61 -27.04 -15.06 -3.76
CA GLU A 61 -27.95 -16.06 -4.33
C GLU A 61 -27.96 -17.34 -3.50
N LYS A 62 -26.81 -17.78 -2.95
CA LYS A 62 -26.77 -18.91 -2.02
C LYS A 62 -27.50 -18.63 -0.70
N ILE A 63 -27.41 -17.40 -0.18
CA ILE A 63 -28.18 -16.99 1.01
C ILE A 63 -29.68 -17.05 0.71
N ARG A 64 -30.11 -16.51 -0.43
CA ARG A 64 -31.52 -16.56 -0.87
C ARG A 64 -32.00 -17.99 -1.06
N ALA A 65 -31.21 -18.85 -1.69
CA ALA A 65 -31.55 -20.26 -1.89
C ALA A 65 -31.79 -21.02 -0.56
N VAL A 66 -30.98 -20.76 0.47
CA VAL A 66 -31.07 -21.49 1.75
C VAL A 66 -32.10 -20.91 2.70
N PHE A 67 -32.25 -19.58 2.75
CA PHE A 67 -33.06 -18.88 3.75
C PHE A 67 -34.26 -18.11 3.19
N GLY A 68 -34.29 -17.87 1.88
CA GLY A 68 -35.39 -17.20 1.19
C GLY A 68 -36.70 -17.99 1.30
N LYS A 69 -37.81 -17.25 1.25
CA LYS A 69 -39.17 -17.81 1.26
C LYS A 69 -39.92 -17.32 0.02
N GLY A 70 -40.90 -18.10 -0.41
CA GLY A 70 -41.72 -17.78 -1.60
C GLY A 70 -41.13 -18.34 -2.89
N ASP A 71 -41.69 -17.92 -4.01
CA ASP A 71 -41.25 -18.31 -5.35
C ASP A 71 -39.97 -17.55 -5.74
N PRO A 72 -38.86 -18.23 -6.05
CA PRO A 72 -37.63 -17.60 -6.53
C PRO A 72 -37.82 -16.71 -7.76
N SER A 73 -38.83 -16.98 -8.60
CA SER A 73 -39.14 -16.14 -9.77
C SER A 73 -39.56 -14.72 -9.39
N GLY A 74 -40.03 -14.51 -8.16
CA GLY A 74 -40.44 -13.21 -7.62
C GLY A 74 -39.36 -12.50 -6.81
N TRP A 75 -38.13 -13.04 -6.73
CA TRP A 75 -37.05 -12.39 -6.00
C TRP A 75 -36.53 -11.15 -6.75
N PRO A 76 -36.13 -10.07 -6.04
CA PRO A 76 -35.57 -8.89 -6.69
C PRO A 76 -34.30 -9.22 -7.46
N GLU A 77 -34.14 -8.62 -8.64
CA GLU A 77 -32.90 -8.73 -9.41
C GLU A 77 -31.72 -8.10 -8.65
N ASN A 78 -30.54 -8.70 -8.77
CA ASN A 78 -29.31 -8.10 -8.27
C ASN A 78 -28.69 -7.26 -9.39
N LEU A 79 -28.64 -5.95 -9.20
CA LEU A 79 -28.03 -5.02 -10.14
C LEU A 79 -26.74 -4.48 -9.55
N SER A 80 -25.66 -4.58 -10.31
CA SER A 80 -24.43 -3.85 -10.04
C SER A 80 -24.58 -2.38 -10.47
N PRO A 81 -23.73 -1.47 -9.99
CA PRO A 81 -23.68 -0.12 -10.52
C PRO A 81 -23.53 -0.07 -12.05
N ALA A 82 -22.75 -0.99 -12.64
CA ALA A 82 -22.55 -1.05 -14.08
C ALA A 82 -23.85 -1.42 -14.84
N ASP A 83 -24.68 -2.31 -14.30
CA ASP A 83 -25.99 -2.66 -14.87
C ASP A 83 -26.95 -1.45 -14.91
N LEU A 84 -26.73 -0.49 -14.01
CA LEU A 84 -27.45 0.78 -13.94
C LEU A 84 -26.80 1.89 -14.78
N GLY A 85 -25.73 1.60 -15.52
CA GLY A 85 -24.95 2.60 -16.25
C GLY A 85 -24.18 3.57 -15.35
N LEU A 86 -23.94 3.20 -14.09
CA LEU A 86 -23.12 3.97 -13.15
C LEU A 86 -21.65 3.54 -13.25
N GLY A 87 -20.76 4.52 -13.15
CA GLY A 87 -19.32 4.35 -13.37
C GLY A 87 -18.88 4.83 -14.75
N PRO A 88 -17.61 4.59 -15.14
CA PRO A 88 -16.59 3.88 -14.37
C PRO A 88 -16.22 4.60 -13.06
N TYR A 89 -15.86 3.82 -12.04
CA TYR A 89 -15.26 4.33 -10.79
C TYR A 89 -13.73 4.29 -10.83
N ASP A 90 -13.16 4.28 -12.03
CA ASP A 90 -11.72 4.33 -12.20
C ASP A 90 -11.19 5.62 -11.60
N PHE A 91 -10.14 5.50 -10.79
CA PHE A 91 -9.39 6.68 -10.38
C PHE A 91 -8.74 7.29 -11.62
N PRO A 92 -8.69 8.64 -11.72
CA PRO A 92 -7.93 9.27 -12.79
C PRO A 92 -6.49 8.76 -12.74
N PRO A 93 -5.84 8.53 -13.90
CA PRO A 93 -4.46 8.09 -13.94
C PRO A 93 -3.61 9.09 -13.18
N GLN A 94 -2.94 8.61 -12.13
CA GLN A 94 -2.04 9.45 -11.36
C GLN A 94 -0.78 9.71 -12.19
N PRO A 95 -0.29 10.95 -12.23
CA PRO A 95 0.94 11.25 -12.95
C PRO A 95 2.11 10.43 -12.37
N LEU A 96 2.98 9.96 -13.26
CA LEU A 96 4.26 9.36 -12.87
C LEU A 96 5.23 10.51 -12.58
N VAL A 97 5.61 10.66 -11.32
CA VAL A 97 6.61 11.65 -10.90
C VAL A 97 7.91 10.91 -10.63
N SER A 98 8.99 11.39 -11.24
CA SER A 98 10.33 10.80 -11.13
C SER A 98 11.39 11.80 -10.67
N SER A 99 11.00 13.05 -10.38
CA SER A 99 11.91 14.10 -9.93
C SER A 99 11.21 15.11 -9.04
N TRP A 100 11.89 15.53 -7.97
CA TRP A 100 11.43 16.51 -6.99
C TRP A 100 12.56 17.51 -6.72
N ASP A 101 12.24 18.81 -6.80
CA ASP A 101 13.16 19.95 -6.61
C ASP A 101 12.83 20.79 -5.36
N PHE A 102 11.70 20.55 -4.71
CA PHE A 102 11.29 21.16 -3.43
C PHE A 102 11.23 22.70 -3.41
N ASP A 103 11.13 23.35 -4.58
CA ASP A 103 11.08 24.82 -4.70
C ASP A 103 9.88 25.45 -3.97
N ARG A 104 8.75 24.75 -3.92
CA ARG A 104 7.49 25.28 -3.35
C ARG A 104 6.82 24.33 -2.38
N GLU A 105 6.89 23.02 -2.61
CA GLU A 105 6.19 22.02 -1.81
C GLU A 105 7.02 20.73 -1.68
N PRO A 106 6.77 19.90 -0.64
CA PRO A 106 7.43 18.60 -0.47
C PRO A 106 7.17 17.61 -1.61
N GLY A 107 6.28 17.92 -2.55
CA GLY A 107 5.83 17.00 -3.60
C GLY A 107 5.15 15.77 -3.00
N ASP A 108 5.51 14.60 -3.49
CA ASP A 108 4.95 13.32 -3.02
C ASP A 108 5.57 12.82 -1.71
N TRP A 109 6.64 13.47 -1.23
CA TRP A 109 7.38 13.04 -0.06
C TRP A 109 6.67 13.47 1.24
N ARG A 110 6.45 12.50 2.12
CA ARG A 110 5.84 12.70 3.43
C ARG A 110 6.61 11.96 4.52
N THR A 111 6.51 12.46 5.75
CA THR A 111 6.97 11.74 6.94
C THR A 111 6.31 10.37 7.01
N MET A 112 7.12 9.32 7.06
CA MET A 112 6.66 7.97 7.39
C MET A 112 6.81 7.72 8.89
N MET A 113 8.00 8.00 9.43
CA MET A 113 8.27 7.91 10.87
C MET A 113 9.49 8.74 11.27
N ASN A 114 9.55 9.08 12.56
CA ASN A 114 10.73 9.63 13.25
C ASN A 114 11.39 10.87 12.62
N THR A 115 10.61 11.70 11.92
CA THR A 115 11.02 13.02 11.45
C THR A 115 10.12 14.09 12.04
N GLY A 116 10.69 15.26 12.31
CA GLY A 116 9.93 16.48 12.52
C GLY A 116 9.19 16.92 11.25
N PRO A 117 8.37 17.99 11.33
CA PRO A 117 7.63 18.48 10.18
C PRO A 117 8.52 18.81 9.00
N LEU A 118 8.14 18.34 7.81
CA LEU A 118 8.76 18.71 6.55
C LEU A 118 8.41 20.16 6.20
N LYS A 119 9.42 20.95 5.86
CA LYS A 119 9.25 22.35 5.44
C LYS A 119 10.02 22.61 4.17
N THR A 120 9.38 23.20 3.17
CA THR A 120 10.08 23.75 2.02
C THR A 120 10.52 25.18 2.31
N ALA A 121 11.80 25.44 2.15
CA ALA A 121 12.41 26.76 2.29
C ALA A 121 13.65 26.83 1.40
N ASP A 122 13.92 28.00 0.81
CA ASP A 122 15.15 28.25 0.05
C ASP A 122 15.45 27.23 -1.07
N GLY A 123 14.42 26.66 -1.70
CA GLY A 123 14.59 25.66 -2.77
C GLY A 123 14.93 24.26 -2.28
N ALA A 124 14.71 23.94 -1.01
CA ALA A 124 15.02 22.64 -0.43
C ALA A 124 13.97 22.18 0.59
N LEU A 125 13.97 20.87 0.85
CA LEU A 125 13.20 20.23 1.90
C LEU A 125 14.01 20.15 3.19
N HIS A 126 13.54 20.80 4.24
CA HIS A 126 14.16 20.85 5.55
C HIS A 126 13.36 20.06 6.58
N PHE A 127 14.06 19.30 7.41
CA PHE A 127 13.50 18.65 8.59
C PHE A 127 14.59 18.25 9.59
N ARG A 128 14.16 17.79 10.77
CA ARG A 128 15.05 17.27 11.81
C ARG A 128 14.64 15.87 12.20
N THR A 129 15.59 14.96 12.38
CA THR A 129 15.30 13.58 12.80
C THR A 129 14.98 13.54 14.29
N SER A 130 14.02 12.71 14.70
CA SER A 130 13.61 12.59 16.11
C SER A 130 14.07 11.30 16.79
N SER A 131 14.53 10.31 16.01
CA SER A 131 15.05 9.01 16.48
C SER A 131 16.06 8.47 15.46
N LYS A 132 16.61 7.28 15.71
CA LYS A 132 17.62 6.58 14.89
C LYS A 132 17.06 5.84 13.66
N ASP A 133 15.77 5.97 13.38
CA ASP A 133 15.11 5.34 12.22
C ASP A 133 14.18 6.37 11.53
N PRO A 134 14.69 7.54 11.11
CA PRO A 134 13.92 8.52 10.35
C PRO A 134 13.62 7.98 8.96
N ALA A 135 12.37 8.08 8.51
CA ALA A 135 11.99 7.67 7.17
C ALA A 135 10.99 8.63 6.53
N LEU A 136 11.22 8.91 5.25
CA LEU A 136 10.28 9.57 4.35
C LEU A 136 9.76 8.56 3.33
N MET A 137 8.56 8.80 2.80
CA MET A 137 7.97 7.94 1.77
C MET A 137 7.35 8.77 0.66
N ALA A 138 7.49 8.31 -0.58
CA ALA A 138 6.82 8.85 -1.77
C ALA A 138 6.14 7.72 -2.56
N GLY A 139 4.91 7.98 -3.02
CA GLY A 139 4.21 7.10 -3.96
C GLY A 139 4.70 7.36 -5.38
N LEU A 140 4.92 6.28 -6.15
CA LEU A 140 5.39 6.36 -7.53
C LEU A 140 4.36 5.92 -8.57
N ASN A 141 3.16 5.51 -8.13
CA ASN A 141 2.06 5.12 -9.01
C ASN A 141 2.43 4.04 -10.04
N GLY A 142 3.39 3.17 -9.71
CA GLY A 142 3.74 2.01 -10.53
C GLY A 142 4.64 2.31 -11.73
N ILE A 143 5.63 3.22 -11.58
CA ILE A 143 6.69 3.40 -12.59
C ILE A 143 7.32 2.05 -12.96
N LYS A 144 7.84 1.93 -14.17
CA LYS A 144 8.58 0.73 -14.55
C LYS A 144 10.03 0.85 -14.09
N ALA A 145 10.51 -0.15 -13.36
CA ALA A 145 11.89 -0.20 -12.91
C ALA A 145 12.90 -0.14 -14.08
N GLU A 146 12.58 -0.76 -15.22
CA GLU A 146 13.45 -0.80 -16.41
C GLU A 146 13.70 0.58 -17.04
N ASP A 147 12.83 1.57 -16.76
CA ASP A 147 12.98 2.93 -17.28
C ASP A 147 13.99 3.76 -16.48
N TYR A 148 14.45 3.27 -15.32
CA TYR A 148 15.34 4.01 -14.41
C TYR A 148 16.40 3.07 -13.79
N SER A 149 17.68 3.29 -14.09
CA SER A 149 18.77 2.51 -13.50
C SER A 149 19.34 3.13 -12.22
N LYS A 150 19.03 4.40 -11.93
CA LYS A 150 19.65 5.16 -10.85
C LYS A 150 18.66 6.03 -10.08
N LEU A 151 18.99 6.32 -8.82
CA LEU A 151 18.40 7.41 -8.05
C LEU A 151 19.50 8.39 -7.65
N SER A 152 19.37 9.65 -8.04
CA SER A 152 20.17 10.77 -7.54
C SER A 152 19.45 11.42 -6.37
N LEU A 153 20.16 11.63 -5.27
CA LEU A 153 19.75 12.36 -4.09
C LEU A 153 20.77 13.46 -3.81
N ARG A 154 20.36 14.72 -3.81
CA ARG A 154 21.22 15.82 -3.39
C ARG A 154 20.82 16.26 -2.00
N MET A 155 21.69 16.00 -1.02
CA MET A 155 21.38 16.14 0.39
C MET A 155 22.58 16.64 1.19
N LYS A 156 22.29 17.44 2.20
CA LYS A 156 23.19 17.86 3.26
C LYS A 156 22.63 17.39 4.59
N ILE A 157 23.54 17.01 5.49
CA ILE A 157 23.20 16.59 6.84
C ILE A 157 24.10 17.30 7.86
N THR A 158 23.54 17.74 8.99
CA THR A 158 24.27 18.51 10.01
C THR A 158 23.86 18.10 11.42
N GLY A 159 24.83 17.70 12.24
CA GLY A 159 24.59 17.22 13.61
C GLY A 159 25.70 16.28 14.08
N GLN A 160 25.45 15.55 15.17
CA GLN A 160 26.36 14.48 15.62
C GLN A 160 26.07 13.20 14.84
N ILE A 161 26.97 12.84 13.93
CA ILE A 161 26.80 11.71 13.01
C ILE A 161 27.98 10.76 13.14
N LYS A 162 27.72 9.47 13.37
CA LYS A 162 28.78 8.48 13.56
C LYS A 162 29.45 8.11 12.25
N ASP A 163 30.65 7.53 12.36
CA ASP A 163 31.48 7.18 11.19
C ASP A 163 30.83 6.12 10.28
N TYR A 164 29.99 5.26 10.83
CA TYR A 164 29.31 4.17 10.12
C TYR A 164 27.89 4.53 9.66
N SER A 165 27.46 5.77 9.86
CA SER A 165 26.14 6.23 9.45
C SER A 165 26.01 6.26 7.93
N HIS A 166 24.81 5.92 7.45
CA HIS A 166 24.51 5.78 6.03
C HIS A 166 23.13 6.34 5.72
N CYS A 167 22.90 6.74 4.47
CA CYS A 167 21.56 6.92 3.94
C CYS A 167 21.16 5.64 3.20
N GLN A 168 19.86 5.39 3.15
CA GLN A 168 19.32 4.18 2.54
C GLN A 168 18.06 4.50 1.76
N VAL A 169 17.95 3.92 0.57
CA VAL A 169 16.71 3.94 -0.20
C VAL A 169 16.14 2.54 -0.24
N PHE A 170 14.83 2.46 -0.06
CA PHE A 170 14.04 1.26 -0.19
C PHE A 170 12.96 1.45 -1.24
N TRP A 171 12.45 0.35 -1.78
CA TRP A 171 11.31 0.37 -2.70
C TRP A 171 10.32 -0.75 -2.44
N SER A 172 9.07 -0.50 -2.87
CA SER A 172 7.99 -1.49 -2.90
C SER A 172 7.65 -1.82 -4.36
N THR A 173 7.62 -3.11 -4.69
CA THR A 173 7.20 -3.60 -6.01
C THR A 173 5.74 -4.04 -5.93
N GLU A 174 4.87 -3.48 -6.77
CA GLU A 174 3.45 -3.85 -6.83
C GLU A 174 2.72 -3.80 -5.47
N GLY A 175 3.16 -2.92 -4.57
CA GLY A 175 2.58 -2.79 -3.22
C GLY A 175 3.06 -3.83 -2.21
N SER A 176 4.07 -4.65 -2.55
CA SER A 176 4.70 -5.58 -1.62
C SER A 176 5.29 -4.86 -0.40
N SER A 177 5.39 -5.56 0.73
CA SER A 177 6.09 -5.04 1.92
C SER A 177 7.53 -4.64 1.58
N ILE A 178 7.95 -3.49 2.09
CA ILE A 178 9.35 -3.03 2.02
C ILE A 178 10.21 -3.90 2.95
N SER A 179 11.40 -4.28 2.48
CA SER A 179 12.37 -5.08 3.24
C SER A 179 13.81 -4.70 2.90
N GLU A 180 14.77 -5.16 3.70
CA GLU A 180 16.20 -5.00 3.41
C GLU A 180 16.63 -5.58 2.06
N ALA A 181 15.93 -6.61 1.56
CA ALA A 181 16.27 -7.17 0.26
C ALA A 181 15.98 -6.20 -0.90
N THR A 182 15.09 -5.22 -0.69
CA THR A 182 14.67 -4.20 -1.65
C THR A 182 15.18 -2.83 -1.22
N SER A 183 16.49 -2.76 -0.94
CA SER A 183 17.16 -1.55 -0.51
C SER A 183 18.56 -1.41 -1.11
N LEU A 184 19.10 -0.19 -1.04
CA LEU A 184 20.49 0.15 -1.27
C LEU A 184 20.90 1.23 -0.28
N SER A 185 22.13 1.14 0.25
CA SER A 185 22.69 2.12 1.18
C SER A 185 23.98 2.72 0.65
N LEU A 186 24.25 3.97 1.07
CA LEU A 186 25.49 4.69 0.78
C LEU A 186 26.01 5.35 2.07
N PRO A 187 27.33 5.37 2.30
CA PRO A 187 27.90 6.06 3.45
C PRO A 187 27.62 7.57 3.37
N LEU A 188 27.39 8.20 4.52
CA LEU A 188 27.12 9.64 4.59
C LEU A 188 28.38 10.48 4.50
N GLN A 189 28.29 11.59 3.77
CA GLN A 189 29.22 12.71 3.86
C GLN A 189 28.78 13.61 5.03
N ARG A 190 29.73 13.95 5.92
CA ARG A 190 29.45 14.51 7.26
C ARG A 190 30.14 15.86 7.50
N ASP A 191 30.51 16.53 6.43
CA ASP A 191 31.18 17.83 6.44
C ASP A 191 30.20 19.02 6.56
N GLY A 192 28.89 18.75 6.60
CA GLY A 192 27.87 19.80 6.65
C GLY A 192 27.65 20.51 5.32
N GLU A 193 28.20 19.99 4.23
CA GLU A 193 28.03 20.50 2.86
C GLU A 193 27.00 19.68 2.07
N MET A 194 26.60 20.22 0.92
CA MET A 194 25.65 19.57 0.02
C MET A 194 26.37 18.56 -0.88
N HIS A 195 25.92 17.31 -0.87
CA HIS A 195 26.51 16.22 -1.64
C HIS A 195 25.49 15.52 -2.54
N GLU A 196 25.97 14.97 -3.65
CA GLU A 196 25.18 14.08 -4.51
C GLU A 196 25.46 12.61 -4.15
N TYR A 197 24.39 11.88 -3.85
CA TYR A 197 24.36 10.45 -3.58
C TYR A 197 23.66 9.77 -4.76
N VAL A 198 24.36 8.87 -5.44
CA VAL A 198 23.82 8.15 -6.61
C VAL A 198 23.72 6.67 -6.30
N PHE A 199 22.49 6.18 -6.14
CA PHE A 199 22.20 4.77 -5.95
C PHE A 199 22.09 4.07 -7.31
N ASP A 200 22.89 3.04 -7.55
CA ASP A 200 22.75 2.17 -8.71
C ASP A 200 21.64 1.13 -8.46
N LEU A 201 20.41 1.50 -8.78
CA LEU A 201 19.24 0.65 -8.59
C LEU A 201 19.36 -0.66 -9.35
N SER A 202 19.97 -0.63 -10.54
CA SER A 202 20.18 -1.81 -11.39
C SER A 202 21.13 -2.86 -10.77
N SER A 203 21.95 -2.46 -9.79
CA SER A 203 22.81 -3.38 -9.03
C SER A 203 22.02 -4.36 -8.17
N ASN A 204 20.78 -4.02 -7.78
CA ASN A 204 19.91 -4.91 -7.02
C ASN A 204 18.94 -5.64 -7.97
N PRO A 205 18.99 -6.98 -8.10
CA PRO A 205 18.12 -7.73 -9.01
C PRO A 205 16.63 -7.67 -8.64
N ARG A 206 16.29 -7.12 -7.46
CA ARG A 206 14.91 -6.86 -7.04
C ARG A 206 14.40 -5.48 -7.46
N TRP A 207 15.22 -4.64 -8.08
CA TRP A 207 14.76 -3.48 -8.83
C TRP A 207 14.18 -3.95 -10.17
N ARG A 208 12.91 -4.37 -10.15
CA ARG A 208 12.21 -4.91 -11.32
C ARG A 208 10.70 -4.72 -11.20
N GLY A 209 10.00 -4.84 -12.32
CA GLY A 209 8.54 -4.73 -12.37
C GLY A 209 8.06 -3.30 -12.16
N ARG A 210 6.89 -3.15 -11.54
CA ARG A 210 6.29 -1.85 -11.22
C ARG A 210 6.62 -1.42 -9.81
N ILE A 211 7.25 -0.26 -9.67
CA ILE A 211 7.61 0.29 -8.36
C ILE A 211 6.46 1.19 -7.88
N ALA A 212 5.86 0.79 -6.76
CA ALA A 212 4.72 1.46 -6.17
C ALA A 212 5.12 2.64 -5.28
N ALA A 213 6.26 2.54 -4.57
CA ALA A 213 6.72 3.55 -3.64
C ALA A 213 8.24 3.50 -3.43
N LEU A 214 8.80 4.63 -3.00
CA LEU A 214 10.14 4.75 -2.41
C LEU A 214 10.00 5.07 -0.92
N ARG A 215 10.92 4.54 -0.13
CA ARG A 215 11.23 5.02 1.22
C ARG A 215 12.67 5.52 1.23
N LEU A 216 12.89 6.70 1.79
CA LEU A 216 14.21 7.27 2.00
C LEU A 216 14.47 7.39 3.50
N ASP A 217 15.57 6.78 3.91
CA ASP A 217 16.12 6.90 5.25
C ASP A 217 17.35 7.81 5.13
N PRO A 218 17.25 9.09 5.52
CA PRO A 218 18.31 10.06 5.29
C PRO A 218 19.55 9.80 6.17
N CYS A 219 19.36 9.17 7.34
CA CYS A 219 20.42 8.71 8.23
C CYS A 219 19.86 7.73 9.28
N ASP A 220 20.73 7.24 10.15
CA ASP A 220 20.45 6.36 11.30
C ASP A 220 20.68 7.07 12.66
N GLU A 221 20.54 8.41 12.69
CA GLU A 221 20.83 9.23 13.87
C GLU A 221 19.67 10.15 14.25
N ALA A 222 19.53 10.37 15.57
CA ALA A 222 18.53 11.28 16.14
C ALA A 222 19.10 12.70 16.26
N ASP A 223 18.21 13.70 16.27
CA ASP A 223 18.54 15.11 16.47
C ASP A 223 19.48 15.70 15.40
N VAL A 224 19.33 15.22 14.17
CA VAL A 224 20.14 15.64 13.02
C VAL A 224 19.29 16.50 12.08
N GLU A 225 19.84 17.63 11.64
CA GLU A 225 19.23 18.46 10.61
C GLU A 225 19.52 17.87 9.23
N VAL A 226 18.48 17.72 8.42
CA VAL A 226 18.54 17.19 7.06
C VAL A 226 17.98 18.23 6.11
N VAL A 227 18.73 18.51 5.04
CA VAL A 227 18.33 19.38 3.95
C VAL A 227 18.46 18.61 2.64
N ILE A 228 17.36 18.45 1.92
CA ILE A 228 17.33 17.77 0.62
C ILE A 228 17.00 18.79 -0.45
N ASP A 229 17.93 18.98 -1.38
CA ASP A 229 17.78 19.88 -2.53
C ASP A 229 17.01 19.19 -3.66
N SER A 230 17.30 17.94 -3.94
CA SER A 230 16.58 17.22 -5.00
C SER A 230 16.63 15.71 -4.86
N ILE A 231 15.61 15.05 -5.39
CA ILE A 231 15.54 13.60 -5.58
C ILE A 231 15.12 13.35 -7.02
N ALA A 232 15.80 12.44 -7.73
CA ALA A 232 15.39 12.08 -9.08
C ALA A 232 15.77 10.64 -9.45
N LEU A 233 14.83 9.93 -10.06
CA LEU A 233 15.10 8.70 -10.78
C LEU A 233 15.64 9.02 -12.17
N ARG A 234 16.71 8.33 -12.56
CA ARG A 234 17.45 8.57 -13.79
C ARG A 234 17.63 7.27 -14.59
N LYS A 235 17.75 7.42 -15.90
CA LYS A 235 18.10 6.34 -16.82
C LYS A 235 19.52 5.85 -16.60
#